data_AF-A0A2P7B848-F1
#
_entry.id   AF-A0A2P7B848-F1
#
_cell.length_a   1.000
_cell.length_b   1.000
_cell.length_c   1.000
_cell.angle_alpha   90.00
_cell.angle_beta   90.00
_cell.angle_gamma   90.00
#
_symmetry.space_group_name_H-M   'P 1'
#
loop_
_entity.id
_entity.type
_entity.pdbx_description
1 polymer ?
#
loop_
_entity_poly.entity_id
_entity_poly.type
_entity_poly.pdbx_seq_one_letter_code
_entity_poly.pdbx_strand_id
1 'polypeptide(L)' 'MNMNQSRSATEPHGHSMQSAKKATVARHQGARLNYERYLAQARTQALIGNQIEAENFYQHAEHYFRSFNQNENSRKLIA' A
#
# COMPACT_ATOMS: atom_id res chain seq x y z
N MET A 1 -37.82 32.42 1.75
CA MET A 1 -37.79 31.02 1.28
C MET A 1 -36.96 30.17 2.22
N ASN A 2 -37.46 28.98 2.49
CA ASN A 2 -36.95 27.94 3.38
C ASN A 2 -36.12 26.93 2.58
N MET A 3 -34.97 26.48 3.10
CA MET A 3 -34.46 25.11 2.87
C MET A 3 -33.38 24.74 3.89
N ASN A 4 -33.83 23.96 4.86
CA ASN A 4 -33.13 23.16 5.86
C ASN A 4 -32.45 21.95 5.18
N GLN A 5 -31.24 21.57 5.61
CA GLN A 5 -30.79 20.17 5.67
C GLN A 5 -29.46 20.03 6.40
N SER A 6 -29.57 19.84 7.72
CA SER A 6 -28.60 19.19 8.59
C SER A 6 -28.20 17.82 8.05
N ARG A 7 -26.90 17.49 7.99
CA ARG A 7 -26.37 16.14 8.30
C ARG A 7 -24.94 16.22 8.85
N SER A 8 -24.86 16.01 10.17
CA SER A 8 -23.86 15.15 10.82
C SER A 8 -22.41 15.63 10.84
N ALA A 9 -22.13 16.53 11.79
CA ALA A 9 -20.84 16.55 12.47
C ALA A 9 -20.69 15.27 13.30
N THR A 10 -19.98 14.28 12.76
CA THR A 10 -19.53 13.11 13.54
C THR A 10 -18.06 13.31 13.89
N GLU A 11 -17.84 13.60 15.18
CA GLU A 11 -16.66 13.42 16.03
C GLU A 11 -15.30 13.03 15.41
N PRO A 12 -14.23 13.74 15.79
CA PRO A 12 -12.89 13.18 15.81
C PRO A 12 -12.40 13.15 17.26
N HIS A 13 -12.56 12.04 18.00
CA HIS A 13 -11.74 11.80 19.20
C HIS A 13 -11.56 10.29 19.46
N GLY A 14 -10.32 9.83 19.29
CA GLY A 14 -9.82 8.67 20.05
C GLY A 14 -9.89 7.29 19.40
N HIS A 15 -9.45 7.12 18.15
CA HIS A 15 -9.02 5.79 17.69
C HIS A 15 -7.53 5.57 17.95
N SER A 16 -7.27 5.09 19.17
CA SER A 16 -6.27 4.08 19.52
C SER A 16 -5.04 4.02 18.60
N MET A 17 -4.02 4.81 18.92
CA MET A 17 -2.66 4.71 18.36
C MET A 17 -1.91 3.43 18.79
N GLN A 18 -2.60 2.37 19.24
CA GLN A 18 -1.98 1.14 19.74
C GLN A 18 -2.14 -0.06 18.80
N SER A 19 -3.11 -0.06 17.87
CA SER A 19 -3.24 -1.14 16.87
C SER A 19 -2.37 -0.98 15.61
N ALA A 20 -1.79 0.21 15.38
CA ALA A 20 -0.96 0.48 14.20
C ALA A 20 0.37 -0.32 14.19
N LYS A 21 0.87 -0.73 15.36
CA LYS A 21 2.18 -1.42 15.47
C LYS A 21 2.12 -2.90 15.09
N LYS A 22 0.98 -3.57 15.24
CA LYS A 22 0.80 -4.98 14.83
C LYS A 22 0.44 -5.11 13.35
N ALA A 23 -0.31 -4.16 12.80
CA ALA A 23 -0.68 -4.16 11.38
C ALA A 23 0.51 -3.88 10.44
N THR A 24 1.51 -3.11 10.88
CA THR A 24 2.67 -2.75 10.05
C THR A 24 3.59 -3.94 9.74
N VAL A 25 3.75 -4.90 10.66
CA VAL A 25 4.60 -6.08 10.46
C VAL A 25 3.96 -7.08 9.49
N ALA A 26 2.66 -7.33 9.64
CA ALA A 26 1.91 -8.19 8.71
C ALA A 26 1.81 -7.55 7.31
N ARG A 27 1.63 -6.22 7.23
CA ARG A 27 1.65 -5.48 5.97
C ARG A 27 3.02 -5.50 5.30
N HIS A 28 4.13 -5.58 6.04
CA HIS A 28 5.47 -5.74 5.49
C HIS A 28 5.65 -7.06 4.76
N GLN A 29 5.26 -8.16 5.41
CA GLN A 29 5.34 -9.48 4.82
C GLN A 29 4.44 -9.58 3.58
N GLY A 30 3.23 -9.01 3.64
CA GLY A 30 2.34 -8.91 2.49
C GLY A 30 2.89 -8.04 1.35
N ALA A 31 3.54 -6.92 1.66
CA ALA A 31 4.10 -6.01 0.65
C ALA A 31 5.25 -6.66 -0.13
N ARG A 32 6.15 -7.39 0.53
CA ARG A 32 7.22 -8.12 -0.16
C ARG A 32 6.67 -9.23 -1.06
N LEU A 33 5.70 -10.01 -0.58
CA LEU A 33 5.05 -11.06 -1.37
C LEU A 33 4.31 -10.49 -2.58
N ASN A 34 3.63 -9.35 -2.42
CA ASN A 34 2.98 -8.66 -3.53
C ASN A 34 3.99 -8.15 -4.55
N TYR A 35 5.11 -7.57 -4.11
CA TYR A 35 6.20 -7.16 -4.99
C TYR A 35 6.69 -8.32 -5.86
N GLU A 36 7.03 -9.45 -5.25
CA GLU A 36 7.53 -10.63 -5.96
C GLU A 36 6.48 -11.18 -6.94
N ARG A 37 5.19 -11.20 -6.54
CA ARG A 37 4.09 -11.63 -7.41
C ARG A 37 3.96 -10.74 -8.65
N TYR A 38 3.91 -9.43 -8.47
CA TYR A 38 3.77 -8.50 -9.60
C TYR A 38 4.98 -8.53 -10.53
N LEU A 39 6.17 -8.76 -9.98
CA LEU A 39 7.39 -8.87 -10.79
C LEU A 39 7.40 -10.15 -11.65
N ALA A 40 6.85 -11.25 -11.13
CA ALA A 40 6.64 -12.47 -11.91
C ALA A 40 5.60 -12.26 -13.03
N GLN A 41 4.48 -11.59 -12.74
CA GLN A 41 3.45 -11.27 -13.73
C GLN A 41 3.98 -10.36 -14.84
N ALA A 42 4.73 -9.32 -14.49
CA ALA A 42 5.33 -8.40 -15.45
C ALA A 42 6.25 -9.12 -16.44
N ARG A 43 7.09 -10.04 -15.93
CA ARG A 43 7.98 -10.86 -16.77
C ARG A 43 7.20 -11.76 -17.71
N THR A 44 6.14 -12.41 -17.24
CA THR A 44 5.27 -13.24 -18.09
C THR A 44 4.62 -12.40 -19.20
N GLN A 45 4.09 -11.21 -18.88
CA GLN A 45 3.50 -10.32 -19.89
C GLN A 45 4.52 -9.83 -20.91
N ALA A 46 5.73 -9.47 -20.46
CA ALA A 46 6.82 -9.06 -21.35
C ALA A 46 7.24 -10.18 -22.30
N LEU A 47 7.28 -11.43 -21.83
CA LEU A 47 7.62 -12.61 -22.65
C LEU A 47 6.60 -12.89 -23.76
N ILE A 48 5.31 -12.66 -23.49
CA ILE A 48 4.26 -12.80 -24.51
C ILE A 48 4.08 -11.54 -25.38
N GLY A 49 4.95 -10.54 -25.22
CA GLY A 49 4.94 -9.30 -26.00
C GLY A 49 3.91 -8.25 -25.53
N ASN A 50 3.23 -8.47 -24.41
CA ASN A 50 2.26 -7.54 -23.85
C ASN A 50 2.95 -6.47 -22.98
N GLN A 51 3.58 -5.50 -23.64
CA GLN A 51 4.40 -4.48 -22.96
C GLN A 51 3.59 -3.54 -22.06
N ILE A 52 2.34 -3.23 -22.42
CA ILE A 52 1.48 -2.32 -21.62
C ILE A 52 1.14 -2.96 -20.28
N GLU A 53 0.71 -4.23 -20.27
CA GLU A 53 0.43 -4.94 -19.02
C GLU A 53 1.69 -5.22 -18.22
N ALA A 54 2.83 -5.48 -18.89
CA ALA A 54 4.12 -5.62 -18.20
C ALA A 54 4.49 -4.34 -17.43
N GLU A 55 4.37 -3.17 -18.07
CA GLU A 55 4.63 -1.86 -17.46
C GLU A 55 3.68 -1.59 -16.27
N ASN A 56 2.40 -1.90 -16.43
CA ASN A 56 1.41 -1.79 -15.35
C ASN A 56 1.84 -2.63 -14.13
N PHE A 57 2.22 -3.89 -14.35
CA PHE A 57 2.72 -4.75 -13.27
C PHE A 57 4.03 -4.26 -12.68
N TYR A 58 4.94 -3.67 -13.46
CA TYR A 58 6.16 -3.05 -12.93
C TYR A 58 5.86 -1.86 -12.02
N GLN A 59 4.91 -1.00 -12.38
CA GLN A 59 4.48 0.11 -11.53
C GLN A 59 3.89 -0.40 -10.21
N HIS A 60 3.07 -1.45 -10.26
CA HIS A 60 2.56 -2.08 -9.05
C HIS A 60 3.67 -2.68 -8.19
N ALA A 61 4.63 -3.37 -8.77
CA ALA A 61 5.78 -3.90 -8.05
C ALA A 61 6.55 -2.75 -7.37
N GLU A 62 6.82 -1.65 -8.09
CA GLU A 62 7.53 -0.49 -7.56
C GLU A 62 6.81 0.14 -6.36
N HIS A 63 5.48 0.26 -6.42
CA HIS A 63 4.67 0.78 -5.32
C HIS A 63 4.87 -0.03 -4.03
N TYR A 64 4.80 -1.36 -4.12
CA TYR A 64 5.00 -2.23 -2.95
C TYR A 64 6.45 -2.17 -2.45
N PHE A 65 7.42 -2.12 -3.36
CA PHE A 65 8.84 -1.95 -3.02
C PHE A 65 9.08 -0.68 -2.19
N ARG A 66 8.56 0.46 -2.66
CA ARG A 66 8.65 1.73 -1.91
C ARG A 66 7.97 1.62 -0.54
N SER A 67 6.79 1.01 -0.49
CA SER A 67 5.96 0.91 0.73
C SER A 67 6.62 0.14 1.87
N PHE A 68 7.30 -0.98 1.59
CA PHE A 68 8.02 -1.71 2.65
C PHE A 68 9.42 -1.14 2.91
N ASN A 69 10.12 -0.61 1.89
CA ASN A 69 11.46 -0.06 2.09
C ASN A 69 11.45 1.22 2.94
N GLN A 70 10.42 2.06 2.79
CA GLN A 70 10.22 3.25 3.63
C GLN A 70 10.00 2.91 5.11
N ASN A 71 9.39 1.76 5.39
CA ASN A 71 9.10 1.33 6.76
C ASN A 71 10.23 0.45 7.35
N GLU A 72 11.07 -0.19 6.53
CA GLU A 72 12.38 -0.71 6.98
C GLU A 72 13.35 0.43 7.36
N ASN A 73 13.43 1.48 6.54
CA ASN A 73 14.29 2.64 6.82
C ASN A 73 13.84 3.39 8.08
N SER A 74 12.53 3.53 8.31
CA SER A 74 12.04 4.14 9.56
C SER A 74 12.33 3.28 10.78
N ARG A 75 12.37 1.94 10.67
CA ARG A 75 12.78 1.04 11.76
C ARG A 75 14.27 1.15 12.10
N LYS A 76 15.14 1.30 11.09
CA LYS A 76 16.60 1.42 11.30
C LYS A 76 17.03 2.73 11.95
N LEU A 77 16.22 3.78 11.89
CA LEU A 77 16.52 5.09 12.50
C LEU A 77 16.18 5.18 13.99
N ILE A 78 15.54 4.15 14.58
CA ILE A 78 15.06 4.14 15.97
C ILE A 78 15.75 3.03 16.80
N ALA A 79 16.80 2.40 16.25
CA ALA A 79 17.60 1.37 16.92
C ALA A 79 19.05 1.85 17.04
#